data_AF-A0A9X4JSN4-F1
#
_entry.id   AF-A0A9X4JSN4-F1
#
_cell.length_a   1.000
_cell.length_b   1.000
_cell.length_c   1.000
_cell.angle_alpha   90.00
_cell.angle_beta   90.00
_cell.angle_gamma   90.00
#
_symmetry.space_group_name_H-M   'P 1'
#
loop_
_entity.id
_entity.type
_entity.pdbx_description
1 polymer ?
#
loop_
_entity_poly.entity_id
_entity_poly.type
_entity_poly.pdbx_seq_one_letter_code
_entity_poly.pdbx_strand_id
1 'polypeptide(L)'
;MEIFKKVSESAKTLTEGAKTISKKSSDLVGAAKLKFEISKLEKEMENNISALGKLVYLQYKGERELDDEVERLLVSTKALEDDIAEYEAQMAKLMPKPVICSKCQTELPAAAKFCFICGTKVISE
;
A
#
# COMPACT_ATOMS: atom_id res chain seq x y z
N MET A 1 10.23 13.53 -10.33
CA MET A 1 11.41 12.72 -9.95
C MET A 1 11.72 12.79 -8.44
N GLU A 2 10.74 13.03 -7.55
CA GLU A 2 10.99 13.13 -6.10
C GLU A 2 10.73 11.85 -5.30
N ILE A 3 10.20 10.82 -5.96
CA ILE A 3 9.81 9.54 -5.35
C ILE A 3 11.03 8.64 -5.05
N PHE A 4 12.11 8.77 -5.84
CA PHE A 4 13.32 7.94 -5.70
C PHE A 4 14.21 8.30 -4.50
N LYS A 5 14.08 9.51 -3.94
CA LYS A 5 14.87 9.91 -2.76
C LYS A 5 14.30 9.37 -1.45
N LYS A 6 12.97 9.19 -1.36
CA LYS A 6 12.31 8.70 -0.13
C LYS A 6 12.52 7.18 0.11
N VAL A 7 12.73 6.43 -0.97
CA VAL A 7 12.98 4.98 -0.93
C VAL A 7 14.38 4.65 -0.38
N SER A 8 15.39 5.49 -0.65
CA SER A 8 16.77 5.23 -0.20
C SER A 8 17.02 5.60 1.27
N GLU A 9 16.30 6.57 1.82
CA GLU A 9 16.34 6.90 3.25
C GLU A 9 15.65 5.82 4.09
N SER A 10 14.54 5.28 3.60
CA SER A 10 13.81 4.16 4.24
C SER A 10 14.66 2.88 4.29
N ALA A 11 15.56 2.68 3.32
CA ALA A 11 16.48 1.55 3.29
C ALA A 11 17.59 1.64 4.35
N LYS A 12 18.05 2.86 4.70
CA LYS A 12 19.11 3.07 5.69
C LYS A 12 18.62 2.91 7.13
N THR A 13 17.37 3.29 7.42
CA THR A 13 16.75 3.09 8.74
C THR A 13 16.48 1.62 9.05
N LEU A 14 16.43 0.74 8.04
CA LEU A 14 16.26 -0.71 8.21
C LEU A 14 17.54 -1.41 8.69
N THR A 15 18.73 -0.89 8.36
CA THR A 15 20.01 -1.52 8.71
C THR A 15 20.47 -1.34 10.15
N GLU A 16 20.03 -0.28 10.85
CA GLU A 16 20.41 -0.06 12.26
C GLU A 16 19.48 -0.75 13.27
N GLY A 17 18.27 -1.17 12.84
CA GLY A 17 17.30 -1.90 13.67
C GLY A 17 17.56 -3.41 13.81
N ALA A 18 18.61 -3.94 13.17
CA ALA A 18 18.84 -5.38 12.97
C ALA A 18 19.26 -6.17 14.24
N LYS A 19 19.33 -5.56 15.42
CA LYS A 19 19.83 -6.24 16.64
C LYS A 19 18.77 -6.71 17.65
N THR A 20 17.46 -6.54 17.42
CA THR A 20 16.45 -6.92 18.44
C THR A 20 15.14 -7.56 17.95
N ILE A 21 15.14 -8.43 16.94
CA ILE A 21 13.89 -9.14 16.55
C ILE A 21 14.17 -10.62 16.25
N SER A 22 14.19 -11.47 17.28
CA SER A 22 14.21 -12.95 17.13
C SER A 22 12.83 -13.60 17.26
N LYS A 23 11.73 -12.84 17.35
CA LYS A 23 10.36 -13.39 17.43
C LYS A 23 9.36 -12.50 16.69
N LYS A 24 9.30 -12.57 15.35
CA LYS A 24 8.18 -12.15 14.44
C LYS A 24 8.55 -12.30 12.93
N SER A 25 9.32 -13.33 12.57
CA SER A 25 9.78 -13.49 11.18
C SER A 25 8.67 -13.91 10.19
N SER A 26 7.68 -14.70 10.63
CA SER A 26 6.56 -15.16 9.79
C SER A 26 5.65 -14.02 9.33
N ASP A 27 5.30 -13.13 10.26
CA ASP A 27 4.29 -12.09 10.02
C ASP A 27 4.85 -10.98 9.12
N LEU A 28 6.16 -10.70 9.24
CA LEU A 28 6.86 -9.76 8.37
C LEU A 28 6.99 -10.29 6.93
N VAL A 29 7.24 -11.59 6.75
CA VAL A 29 7.24 -12.22 5.42
C VAL A 29 5.84 -12.23 4.82
N GLY A 30 4.80 -12.49 5.63
CA GLY A 30 3.41 -12.41 5.21
C GLY A 30 3.02 -11.00 4.73
N ALA A 31 3.35 -9.96 5.50
CA ALA A 31 3.08 -8.57 5.13
C ALA A 31 3.85 -8.14 3.86
N ALA A 32 5.11 -8.55 3.70
CA ALA A 32 5.88 -8.25 2.50
C ALA A 32 5.29 -8.92 1.24
N LYS A 33 4.82 -10.17 1.36
CA LYS A 33 4.16 -10.88 0.27
C LYS A 33 2.85 -10.22 -0.15
N LEU A 34 1.99 -9.88 0.81
CA LEU A 34 0.74 -9.17 0.53
C LEU A 34 1.00 -7.83 -0.17
N LYS A 35 2.00 -7.07 0.28
CA LYS A 35 2.37 -5.81 -0.36
C LYS A 35 2.86 -5.99 -1.80
N PHE A 36 3.57 -7.08 -2.08
CA PHE A 36 4.00 -7.41 -3.44
C PHE A 36 2.81 -7.75 -4.35
N GLU A 37 1.86 -8.56 -3.87
CA GLU A 37 0.64 -8.89 -4.62
C GLU A 37 -0.21 -7.64 -4.89
N ILE A 38 -0.42 -6.78 -3.87
CA ILE A 38 -1.10 -5.49 -4.05
C ILE A 38 -0.42 -4.67 -5.15
N SER A 39 0.90 -4.49 -5.08
CA SER A 39 1.64 -3.70 -6.08
C SER A 39 1.52 -4.26 -7.50
N LYS A 40 1.41 -5.59 -7.64
CA LYS A 40 1.20 -6.24 -8.93
C LYS A 40 -0.21 -5.96 -9.46
N LEU A 41 -1.24 -6.11 -8.63
CA LEU A 41 -2.63 -5.84 -9.01
C LEU A 41 -2.86 -4.36 -9.33
N GLU A 42 -2.28 -3.44 -8.55
CA GLU A 42 -2.31 -2.01 -8.83
C GLU A 42 -1.72 -1.69 -10.20
N LYS A 43 -0.63 -2.39 -10.59
CA LYS A 43 -0.01 -2.19 -11.90
C LYS A 43 -0.91 -2.69 -13.04
N GLU A 44 -1.59 -3.81 -12.83
CA GLU A 44 -2.56 -4.34 -13.79
C GLU A 44 -3.77 -3.41 -13.94
N MET A 45 -4.28 -2.89 -12.83
CA MET A 45 -5.35 -1.90 -12.80
C MET A 45 -4.97 -0.61 -13.54
N GLU A 46 -3.75 -0.10 -13.32
CA GLU A 46 -3.22 1.07 -14.05
C GLU A 46 -3.20 0.82 -15.57
N ASN A 47 -2.82 -0.39 -15.99
CA ASN A 47 -2.82 -0.77 -17.40
C ASN A 47 -4.24 -0.81 -17.98
N ASN A 48 -5.22 -1.35 -17.24
CA ASN A 48 -6.62 -1.35 -17.66
C ASN A 48 -7.18 0.07 -17.80
N ILE A 49 -6.91 0.95 -16.82
CA ILE A 49 -7.34 2.35 -16.88
C ILE A 49 -6.69 3.07 -18.08
N SER A 50 -5.42 2.80 -18.35
CA SER A 50 -4.74 3.33 -19.55
C SER A 50 -5.37 2.82 -20.84
N ALA A 51 -5.74 1.54 -20.91
CA ALA A 51 -6.42 0.95 -22.06
C ALA A 51 -7.82 1.57 -22.26
N LEU A 52 -8.61 1.73 -21.20
CA LEU A 52 -9.89 2.43 -21.24
C LEU A 52 -9.73 3.85 -21.79
N GLY A 53 -8.74 4.60 -21.33
CA GLY A 53 -8.45 5.94 -21.85
C GLY A 53 -8.13 5.95 -23.34
N LYS A 54 -7.41 4.94 -23.84
CA LYS A 54 -7.15 4.77 -25.28
C LYS A 54 -8.44 4.50 -26.04
N LEU A 55 -9.31 3.61 -25.55
CA LEU A 55 -10.59 3.30 -26.19
C LEU A 55 -11.49 4.54 -26.31
N VAL A 56 -11.56 5.36 -25.25
CA VAL A 56 -12.29 6.64 -25.29
C VAL A 56 -11.73 7.57 -26.37
N TYR A 57 -10.40 7.65 -26.51
CA TYR A 57 -9.77 8.45 -27.56
C TYR A 57 -10.05 7.91 -28.98
N LEU A 58 -10.06 6.58 -29.16
CA LEU A 58 -10.40 5.95 -30.43
C LEU A 58 -11.88 6.20 -30.80
N GLN A 59 -12.78 6.13 -29.82
CA GLN A 59 -14.18 6.47 -30.00
C GLN A 59 -14.36 7.94 -30.42
N TYR A 60 -13.59 8.87 -29.81
CA TYR A 60 -13.55 10.28 -30.26
C TYR A 60 -13.06 10.42 -31.71
N LYS A 61 -12.14 9.57 -32.15
CA LYS A 61 -11.67 9.51 -33.55
C LYS A 61 -12.67 8.87 -34.52
N GLY A 62 -13.80 8.38 -34.03
CA GLY A 62 -14.86 7.79 -34.85
C GLY A 62 -14.78 6.29 -35.03
N GLU A 63 -13.89 5.60 -34.31
CA GLU A 63 -13.96 4.13 -34.21
C GLU A 63 -15.23 3.71 -33.46
N ARG A 64 -15.81 2.59 -33.89
CA ARG A 64 -17.07 2.03 -33.36
C ARG A 64 -16.83 0.60 -32.90
N GLU A 65 -17.82 0.03 -32.22
CA GLU A 65 -17.79 -1.38 -31.78
C GLU A 65 -16.69 -1.67 -30.76
N LEU A 66 -16.44 -0.71 -29.86
CA LEU A 66 -15.47 -0.84 -28.75
C LEU A 66 -16.13 -1.25 -27.43
N ASP A 67 -17.47 -1.33 -27.38
CA ASP A 67 -18.24 -1.46 -26.15
C ASP A 67 -17.93 -2.77 -25.40
N ASP A 68 -17.76 -3.89 -26.11
CA ASP A 68 -17.40 -5.18 -25.52
C ASP A 68 -16.03 -5.14 -24.83
N GLU A 69 -15.07 -4.43 -25.42
CA GLU A 69 -13.73 -4.30 -24.84
C GLU A 69 -13.74 -3.35 -23.64
N VAL A 70 -14.53 -2.26 -23.72
CA VAL A 70 -14.76 -1.37 -22.58
C VAL A 70 -15.40 -2.15 -21.42
N GLU A 71 -16.43 -2.94 -21.69
CA GLU A 71 -17.10 -3.75 -20.66
C GLU A 71 -16.14 -4.76 -20.03
N ARG A 72 -15.35 -5.48 -20.85
CA ARG A 72 -14.31 -6.40 -20.35
C ARG A 72 -13.34 -5.70 -19.39
N LEU A 73 -12.81 -4.55 -19.79
CA LEU A 73 -11.85 -3.80 -18.99
C LEU A 73 -12.49 -3.25 -17.71
N LEU A 74 -13.74 -2.80 -17.76
CA LEU A 74 -14.46 -2.33 -16.56
C LEU A 74 -14.68 -3.47 -15.55
N VAL A 75 -15.14 -4.63 -16.02
CA VAL A 75 -15.33 -5.81 -15.16
C VAL A 75 -14.01 -6.27 -14.55
N SER A 76 -12.94 -6.34 -15.37
CA SER A 76 -11.60 -6.70 -14.90
C SER A 76 -11.05 -5.70 -13.88
N THR A 77 -11.15 -4.39 -14.16
CA THR A 77 -10.71 -3.34 -13.22
C THR A 77 -11.43 -3.45 -11.88
N LYS A 78 -12.74 -3.67 -11.90
CA LYS A 78 -13.52 -3.81 -10.66
C LYS A 78 -13.10 -5.01 -9.83
N ALA A 79 -12.84 -6.15 -10.47
CA ALA A 79 -12.32 -7.33 -9.77
C ALA A 79 -10.96 -7.05 -9.11
N LEU A 80 -10.07 -6.32 -9.79
CA LEU A 80 -8.77 -5.91 -9.24
C LEU A 80 -8.92 -4.97 -8.04
N GLU A 81 -9.87 -4.03 -8.09
CA GLU A 81 -10.19 -3.13 -6.96
C GLU A 81 -10.66 -3.93 -5.73
N ASP A 82 -11.55 -4.91 -5.93
CA ASP A 82 -12.07 -5.77 -4.87
C ASP A 82 -10.94 -6.62 -4.24
N ASP A 83 -10.06 -7.21 -5.07
CA ASP A 83 -8.91 -8.01 -4.61
C ASP A 83 -7.89 -7.17 -3.82
N ILE A 84 -7.60 -5.95 -4.30
CA ILE A 84 -6.71 -5.01 -3.60
C ILE A 84 -7.28 -4.66 -2.23
N ALA A 85 -8.58 -4.31 -2.17
CA ALA A 85 -9.25 -3.98 -0.91
C ALA A 85 -9.21 -5.15 0.09
N GLU A 86 -9.38 -6.39 -0.39
CA GLU A 86 -9.26 -7.58 0.45
C GLU A 86 -7.83 -7.75 0.99
N TYR A 87 -6.80 -7.62 0.15
CA TYR A 87 -5.41 -7.73 0.60
C TYR A 87 -5.00 -6.62 1.55
N GLU A 88 -5.46 -5.38 1.34
CA GLU A 88 -5.24 -4.27 2.26
C GLU A 88 -5.88 -4.55 3.63
N ALA A 89 -7.11 -5.10 3.64
CA ALA A 89 -7.78 -5.50 4.88
C ALA A 89 -7.03 -6.65 5.61
N GLN A 90 -6.46 -7.61 4.88
CA GLN A 90 -5.60 -8.64 5.46
C GLN A 90 -4.31 -8.03 6.04
N MET A 91 -3.68 -7.10 5.32
CA MET A 91 -2.45 -6.44 5.75
C MET A 91 -2.68 -5.60 7.02
N ALA A 92 -3.83 -4.92 7.13
CA ALA A 92 -4.23 -4.17 8.32
C ALA A 92 -4.43 -5.05 9.57
N LYS A 93 -4.73 -6.35 9.41
CA LYS A 93 -4.81 -7.31 10.54
C LYS A 93 -3.42 -7.76 11.02
N LEU A 94 -2.43 -7.78 10.12
CA LEU A 94 -1.05 -8.20 10.43
C LEU A 94 -0.20 -7.05 10.98
N MET A 95 -0.47 -5.81 10.53
CA MET A 95 0.25 -4.63 10.99
C MET A 95 -0.36 -4.11 12.30
N PRO A 96 0.44 -3.89 13.35
CA PRO A 96 -0.08 -3.36 14.59
C PRO A 96 -0.46 -1.88 14.39
N LYS A 97 -1.64 -1.48 14.89
CA LYS A 97 -2.16 -0.12 14.70
C LYS A 97 -1.17 0.93 15.22
N PRO A 98 -0.93 2.01 14.47
CA PRO A 98 -0.10 3.11 14.94
C PRO A 98 -0.74 3.72 16.19
N VAL A 99 0.10 4.05 17.17
CA VAL A 99 -0.36 4.69 18.41
C VAL A 99 -0.11 6.18 18.28
N ILE A 100 -1.11 7.00 18.56
CA ILE A 100 -0.98 8.46 18.47
C ILE A 100 -0.47 9.00 19.81
N CYS A 101 0.57 9.83 19.77
CA CYS A 101 1.06 10.50 20.97
C CYS A 101 0.02 11.49 21.50
N SER A 102 -0.45 11.29 22.73
CA SER A 102 -1.45 12.15 23.39
C SER A 102 -1.05 13.63 23.54
N LYS A 103 0.24 13.96 23.48
CA LYS A 103 0.74 15.33 23.65
C LYS A 103 0.97 16.06 22.33
N CYS A 104 1.67 15.43 21.39
CA CYS A 104 2.09 16.09 20.14
C CYS A 104 1.41 15.53 18.89
N GLN A 105 0.50 14.57 19.05
CA GLN A 105 -0.29 13.96 17.98
C GLN A 105 0.52 13.27 16.88
N THR A 106 1.80 12.98 17.14
CA THR A 106 2.63 12.20 16.22
C THR A 106 2.20 10.74 16.23
N GLU A 107 2.08 10.14 15.04
CA GLU A 107 1.93 8.70 14.88
C GLU A 107 3.22 7.96 15.28
N LEU A 108 3.08 7.01 16.20
CA LEU A 108 4.16 6.22 16.74
C LEU A 108 4.00 4.75 16.33
N PRO A 109 5.10 4.01 16.15
CA PRO A 109 5.05 2.57 16.03
C PRO A 109 4.30 1.96 17.22
N ALA A 110 3.54 0.89 16.98
CA ALA A 110 2.73 0.26 18.03
C ALA A 110 3.53 -0.23 19.25
N ALA A 111 4.83 -0.47 19.10
CA ALA A 111 5.72 -0.89 20.19
C ALA A 111 6.42 0.29 20.90
N ALA A 112 6.12 1.54 20.54
CA ALA A 112 6.76 2.70 21.12
C ALA A 112 6.34 2.88 22.58
N LYS A 113 7.30 2.85 23.51
CA LYS A 113 7.07 3.17 24.94
C LYS A 113 7.11 4.67 25.21
N PHE A 114 7.78 5.43 24.34
CA PHE A 114 7.95 6.87 24.42
C PHE A 114 7.83 7.48 23.02
N CYS A 115 7.31 8.70 22.95
CA CYS A 115 7.27 9.48 21.73
C CYS A 115 8.69 9.90 21.31
N PHE A 116 9.10 9.54 20.09
CA PHE A 116 10.41 9.93 19.55
C PHE A 116 10.51 11.42 19.19
N ILE A 117 9.38 12.15 19.16
CA ILE A 117 9.35 13.61 18.92
C ILE A 117 9.38 14.40 20.23
N CYS A 118 8.50 14.07 21.19
CA CYS A 118 8.31 14.91 22.39
C CYS A 118 8.67 14.23 23.71
N GLY A 119 9.14 12.98 23.69
CA GLY A 119 9.54 12.22 24.89
C GLY A 119 8.39 11.74 25.77
N THR A 120 7.13 12.11 25.46
CA THR A 120 5.96 11.71 26.26
C THR A 120 5.81 10.19 26.26
N LYS A 121 5.61 9.61 27.44
CA LYS A 121 5.36 8.18 27.59
C LYS A 121 4.07 7.81 26.85
N VAL A 122 4.15 6.78 26.04
CA VAL A 122 2.99 6.24 25.34
C VAL A 122 2.21 5.39 26.35
N ILE A 123 0.99 5.81 26.63
CA ILE A 123 0.06 5.05 27.47
C ILE A 123 -0.67 4.10 26.51
N SER A 124 -0.24 2.85 26.46
CA SER A 124 -0.98 1.78 25.79
C SER A 124 -1.96 1.16 26.79
N GLU A 125 -3.26 1.28 26.56
CA GLU A 125 -4.26 0.39 27.19
C GLU A 125 -4.19 -1.02 26.59
#